data_AF-A0A7Y3P3T0-F1
#
_entry.id   AF-A0A7Y3P3T0-F1
#
_cell.length_a   1.000
_cell.length_b   1.000
_cell.length_c   1.000
_cell.angle_alpha   90.00
_cell.angle_beta   90.00
_cell.angle_gamma   90.00
#
_symmetry.space_group_name_H-M   'P 1'
#
loop_
_entity.id
_entity.type
_entity.pdbx_description
1 polymer ?
#
loop_
_entity_poly.entity_id
_entity_poly.type
_entity_poly.pdbx_seq_one_letter_code
_entity_poly.pdbx_strand_id
1 'polypeptide(L)' 'MRHHEQSVMGTIVTFDLFDDRGFHDAAVSQVFAKAAQLLEHVDEVFSTWKPESAVSRLRNGQLDLSSVPDEVSEVLELC' A
#
# COMPACT_ATOMS: atom_id res chain seq x y z
N MET A 1 13.88 -19.75 -0.24
CA MET A 1 13.66 -18.31 -0.47
C MET A 1 12.65 -18.11 -1.58
N ARG A 2 11.69 -17.21 -1.42
CA ARG A 2 10.74 -16.78 -2.45
C ARG A 2 10.85 -15.28 -2.62
N HIS A 3 11.00 -14.84 -3.86
CA HIS A 3 11.26 -13.45 -4.22
C HIS A 3 10.07 -12.92 -5.04
N HIS A 4 9.65 -11.70 -4.76
CA HIS A 4 8.58 -11.01 -5.48
C HIS A 4 8.87 -9.51 -5.54
N GLU A 5 8.57 -8.90 -6.68
CA GLU A 5 8.74 -7.48 -6.92
C GLU A 5 7.38 -6.87 -7.28
N GLN A 6 7.03 -5.76 -6.64
CA GLN A 6 5.83 -4.99 -6.91
C GLN A 6 6.23 -3.57 -7.33
N SER A 7 5.82 -3.15 -8.52
CA SER A 7 5.98 -1.76 -8.97
C SER A 7 4.78 -0.94 -8.52
N VAL A 8 5.00 0.03 -7.62
CA VAL A 8 3.93 0.81 -6.97
C VAL A 8 4.51 2.08 -6.34
N MET A 9 3.69 3.12 -6.17
CA MET A 9 4.12 4.41 -5.57
C MET A 9 5.35 5.03 -6.26
N GLY A 10 5.55 4.77 -7.55
CA GLY A 10 6.72 5.27 -8.31
C GLY A 10 8.05 4.61 -7.96
N THR A 11 8.04 3.45 -7.30
CA THR A 11 9.22 2.67 -6.95
C THR A 11 8.98 1.16 -7.14
N ILE A 12 10.00 0.34 -6.90
CA ILE A 12 9.88 -1.12 -6.77
C ILE A 12 9.97 -1.49 -5.29
N VAL A 13 8.97 -2.21 -4.79
CA VAL A 13 8.97 -2.84 -3.47
C VAL A 13 9.28 -4.32 -3.64
N THR A 14 10.32 -4.80 -2.98
CA THR A 14 10.76 -6.19 -3.04
C THR A 14 10.38 -6.93 -1.77
N PHE A 15 9.84 -8.14 -1.92
CA PHE A 15 9.55 -9.07 -0.85
C PHE A 15 10.38 -10.34 -0.98
N ASP A 16 11.17 -10.63 0.05
CA ASP A 16 11.93 -11.86 0.18
C ASP A 16 11.42 -12.66 1.38
N LEU A 17 10.87 -13.85 1.10
CA LEU A 17 10.40 -14.78 2.12
C LEU A 17 11.40 -15.93 2.32
N PHE A 18 11.70 -16.21 3.59
CA PHE A 18 12.58 -17.30 4.02
C PHE A 18 11.78 -18.28 4.89
N ASP A 19 11.90 -19.57 4.61
CA ASP A 19 11.31 -20.65 5.42
C ASP A 19 12.21 -21.88 5.31
N ASP A 20 12.68 -22.36 6.45
CA ASP A 20 13.56 -23.53 6.58
C ASP A 20 12.82 -24.85 6.31
N ARG A 21 11.49 -24.85 6.45
CA ARG A 21 10.64 -26.04 6.20
C ARG A 21 10.10 -26.10 4.78
N GLY A 22 10.41 -25.09 3.97
CA GLY A 22 9.92 -24.96 2.61
C GLY A 22 8.50 -24.37 2.54
N PHE A 23 8.16 -23.87 1.35
CA PHE A 23 6.90 -23.16 1.12
C PHE A 23 5.86 -24.04 0.43
N HIS A 24 4.59 -23.81 0.75
CA HIS A 24 3.50 -24.24 -0.11
C HIS A 24 3.18 -23.14 -1.13
N ASP A 25 3.32 -23.44 -2.43
CA ASP A 25 3.27 -22.43 -3.49
C ASP A 25 1.96 -21.64 -3.50
N ALA A 26 0.81 -22.30 -3.31
CA ALA A 26 -0.48 -21.62 -3.25
C ALA A 26 -0.56 -20.62 -2.08
N ALA A 27 0.03 -20.96 -0.93
CA ALA A 27 0.04 -20.07 0.24
C ALA A 27 0.93 -18.84 0.00
N VAL A 28 2.10 -19.04 -0.62
CA VAL A 28 3.01 -17.93 -0.95
C VAL A 28 2.38 -16.97 -1.95
N SER A 29 1.75 -17.49 -3.01
CA SER A 29 1.05 -16.64 -3.99
C SER A 29 -0.06 -15.81 -3.35
N GLN A 30 -0.83 -16.39 -2.42
CA GLN A 30 -1.86 -15.66 -1.69
C GLN A 30 -1.28 -14.55 -0.79
N VAL A 31 -0.14 -14.79 -0.14
CA VAL A 31 0.53 -13.78 0.68
C VAL A 31 1.03 -12.62 -0.18
N PHE A 32 1.69 -12.90 -1.31
CA PHE A 32 2.14 -11.84 -2.20
C PHE A 32 0.98 -11.06 -2.81
N ALA A 33 -0.11 -11.73 -3.21
CA ALA A 33 -1.30 -11.04 -3.71
C ALA A 33 -1.91 -10.10 -2.67
N LYS A 34 -1.97 -10.52 -1.39
CA LYS A 34 -2.43 -9.65 -0.29
C LYS A 34 -1.51 -8.46 -0.07
N ALA A 35 -0.19 -8.67 -0.13
CA ALA A 35 0.79 -7.60 0.02
C ALA A 35 0.68 -6.59 -1.13
N ALA A 36 0.55 -7.06 -2.37
CA ALA A 36 0.34 -6.22 -3.55
C ALA A 36 -0.95 -5.39 -3.42
N GLN A 37 -2.06 -6.02 -3.06
CA GLN A 37 -3.35 -5.33 -2.87
C GLN A 37 -3.27 -4.25 -1.79
N LEU A 38 -2.55 -4.50 -0.68
CA LEU A 38 -2.35 -3.51 0.36
C LEU A 38 -1.52 -2.32 -0.17
N LEU A 39 -0.43 -2.57 -0.90
CA LEU A 39 0.39 -1.49 -1.47
C LEU A 39 -0.37 -0.67 -2.52
N GLU A 40 -1.22 -1.32 -3.33
CA GLU A 40 -2.10 -0.64 -4.28
C GLU A 40 -3.09 0.28 -3.54
N HIS A 41 -3.73 -0.21 -2.47
CA HIS A 41 -4.62 0.60 -1.63
C HIS A 41 -3.87 1.80 -1.01
N VAL A 42 -2.67 1.59 -0.48
CA VAL A 42 -1.85 2.69 0.07
C VAL A 42 -1.55 3.73 -1.01
N ASP A 43 -1.19 3.32 -2.23
CA ASP A 43 -0.94 4.23 -3.35
C ASP A 43 -2.22 4.97 -3.79
N GLU A 44 -3.39 4.33 -3.73
CA GLU A 44 -4.68 4.97 -4.00
C GLU A 44 -5.06 6.00 -2.93
N VAL A 45 -4.76 5.76 -1.66
CA VAL A 45 -5.12 6.66 -0.56
C VAL A 45 -4.12 7.80 -0.40
N PHE A 46 -2.82 7.48 -0.38
CA PHE A 46 -1.75 8.39 0.03
C PHE A 46 -0.99 9.06 -1.10
N SER A 47 -1.19 8.67 -2.36
CA SER A 47 -0.46 9.30 -3.47
C SER A 47 -0.73 10.81 -3.52
N THR A 48 0.33 11.62 -3.53
CA THR A 48 0.22 13.08 -3.66
C THR A 48 0.07 13.56 -5.11
N TRP A 49 0.04 12.62 -6.06
CA TRP A 49 0.07 12.87 -7.50
C TRP A 49 -1.22 12.42 -8.20
N LYS A 50 -1.82 11.32 -7.74
CA LYS A 50 -3.12 10.84 -8.24
C LYS A 50 -4.24 11.80 -7.80
N PRO A 51 -4.96 12.47 -8.71
CA PRO A 51 -6.01 13.42 -8.33
C PRO A 51 -7.14 12.81 -7.52
N GLU A 52 -7.41 11.52 -7.73
CA GLU A 52 -8.43 10.73 -7.06
C GLU A 52 -8.07 10.27 -5.66
N SER A 53 -6.81 10.41 -5.23
CA SER A 53 -6.39 9.97 -3.90
C SER A 53 -6.99 10.80 -2.78
N ALA A 54 -7.15 10.20 -1.61
CA ALA A 54 -7.65 10.91 -0.44
C ALA A 54 -6.74 12.10 -0.09
N VAL A 55 -5.42 11.90 -0.09
CA VAL A 55 -4.43 12.95 0.22
C VAL A 55 -4.43 14.08 -0.81
N SER A 56 -4.51 13.78 -2.11
CA SER A 56 -4.58 14.84 -3.14
C SER A 56 -5.85 15.66 -3.02
N ARG A 57 -7.00 15.00 -2.78
CA ARG A 57 -8.28 15.69 -2.59
C ARG A 57 -8.30 16.53 -1.31
N LEU A 58 -7.75 16.02 -0.21
CA LEU A 58 -7.60 16.76 1.05
C LEU A 58 -6.73 18.02 0.83
N ARG A 59 -5.55 17.86 0.20
CA ARG A 59 -4.66 18.98 -0.14
C ARG A 59 -5.34 20.05 -0.98
N ASN A 60 -6.19 19.64 -1.92
CA ASN A 60 -6.91 20.53 -2.82
C ASN A 60 -8.21 21.10 -2.20
N GLY A 61 -8.51 20.80 -0.93
CA GLY A 61 -9.74 21.24 -0.25
C GLY A 61 -11.03 20.61 -0.80
N GLN A 62 -10.92 19.48 -1.51
CA GLN A 62 -12.06 18.74 -2.05
C GLN A 62 -12.64 17.73 -1.05
N LEU A 63 -11.87 17.38 -0.01
CA LEU A 63 -12.30 16.58 1.13
C LEU A 63 -11.88 17.26 2.43
N ASP A 64 -12.72 17.12 3.44
CA ASP A 64 -12.38 17.45 4.82
C ASP A 64 -11.66 16.28 5.50
N LEU A 65 -10.87 16.57 6.53
CA LEU A 65 -10.15 15.55 7.30
C LEU A 65 -11.10 14.54 7.98
N SER A 66 -12.34 14.91 8.27
CA SER A 66 -13.36 13.96 8.78
C SER A 66 -13.92 13.01 7.72
N SER A 67 -13.60 13.24 6.45
CA SER A 67 -14.15 12.53 5.29
C SER A 67 -13.09 11.70 4.54
N VAL A 68 -11.85 11.70 5.02
CA VAL A 68 -10.79 10.80 4.53
C VAL A 68 -10.81 9.49 5.31
N PRO A 69 -10.25 8.39 4.77
CA PRO A 69 -10.04 7.16 5.52
C PRO A 69 -9.27 7.39 6.83
N ASP A 70 -9.62 6.67 7.89
CA ASP A 70 -9.02 6.84 9.24
C ASP A 70 -7.49 6.75 9.21
N GLU A 71 -6.93 5.85 8.40
CA GLU A 71 -5.49 5.68 8.20
C GLU A 71 -4.78 6.99 7.79
N VAL A 72 -5.45 7.89 7.07
CA VAL A 72 -4.86 9.20 6.69
C VAL A 72 -4.71 10.08 7.91
N SER A 73 -5.74 10.13 8.77
CA SER A 73 -5.71 10.92 10.01
C SER A 73 -4.65 10.37 10.96
N GLU A 74 -4.58 9.06 11.14
CA GLU A 74 -3.58 8.39 11.98
C GLU A 74 -2.15 8.71 11.53
N VAL A 75 -1.86 8.63 10.23
CA VAL A 75 -0.52 8.94 9.71
C VAL A 75 -0.18 10.42 9.85
N LEU A 76 -1.15 11.32 9.66
CA LEU A 76 -0.94 12.76 9.84
C LEU A 76 -0.62 13.13 11.29
N GLU A 77 -1.18 12.43 12.27
CA GLU A 77 -0.85 12.63 13.70
C GLU A 77 0.57 12.17 14.06
N LEU A 78 1.17 11.29 13.26
CA LEU A 78 2.51 10.72 13.49
C LEU A 78 3.65 11.50 12.80
N CYS A 79 3.33 12.52 12.00
CA CYS A 79 4.29 13.30 11.20
C CYS A 79 4.60 14.66 11.83
#